data_AF-A0A957ZDM0-F1
#
_entry.id   AF-A0A957ZDM0-F1
#
_cell.length_a   1.000
_cell.length_b   1.000
_cell.length_c   1.000
_cell.angle_alpha   90.00
_cell.angle_beta   90.00
_cell.angle_gamma   90.00
#
_symmetry.space_group_name_H-M   'P 1'
#
loop_
_entity.id
_entity.type
_entity.pdbx_description
1 polymer ?
#
loop_
_entity_poly.entity_id
_entity_poly.type
_entity_poly.pdbx_seq_one_letter_code
_entity_poly.pdbx_strand_id
1 'polypeptide(L)'
;MSPFNDVTAEVIQIANELRSLGTVGRYYAENPYQVERNEKVMRLAARLLGLVETRDLAELERFFFDDLVTVTPLAVVDTAVFDAEGRLLLMQRTDD
;
A
#
# COMPACT_ATOMS: atom_id res chain seq x y z
N MET A 1 14.35 8.29 -17.75
CA MET A 1 13.20 7.98 -16.89
C MET A 1 11.96 8.14 -17.76
N SER A 2 11.26 7.04 -18.09
CA SER A 2 10.14 7.06 -19.06
C SER A 2 8.91 7.72 -18.42
N PRO A 3 8.21 8.65 -19.12
CA PRO A 3 7.05 9.38 -18.58
C PRO A 3 5.85 8.49 -18.22
N PHE A 4 5.82 7.24 -18.71
CA PHE A 4 4.79 6.26 -18.36
C PHE A 4 4.91 5.73 -16.91
N ASN A 5 6.08 5.89 -16.29
CA ASN A 5 6.32 5.43 -14.93
C ASN A 5 5.70 6.34 -13.86
N ASP A 6 5.37 7.59 -14.23
CA ASP A 6 4.89 8.61 -13.30
C ASP A 6 3.40 8.45 -13.00
N VAL A 7 2.55 8.36 -14.04
CA VAL A 7 1.10 8.19 -13.88
C VAL A 7 0.76 6.90 -13.15
N THR A 8 1.46 5.80 -13.47
CA THR A 8 1.26 4.52 -12.78
C THR A 8 1.58 4.63 -11.30
N ALA A 9 2.72 5.23 -10.96
CA ALA A 9 3.13 5.44 -9.57
C ALA A 9 2.15 6.37 -8.82
N GLU A 10 1.71 7.45 -9.47
CA GLU A 10 0.75 8.41 -8.92
C GLU A 10 -0.62 7.74 -8.67
N VAL A 11 -1.12 6.92 -9.60
CA VAL A 11 -2.36 6.16 -9.42
C VAL A 11 -2.26 5.18 -8.24
N ILE A 12 -1.13 4.47 -8.11
CA ILE A 12 -0.87 3.58 -6.97
C ILE A 12 -0.86 4.37 -5.67
N GLN A 13 -0.18 5.52 -5.63
CA GLN A 13 -0.09 6.36 -4.44
C GLN A 13 -1.47 6.87 -4.02
N ILE A 14 -2.27 7.41 -4.95
CA ILE A 14 -3.62 7.90 -4.68
C ILE A 14 -4.52 6.76 -4.19
N ALA A 15 -4.45 5.58 -4.82
CA ALA A 15 -5.22 4.42 -4.39
C ALA A 15 -4.89 4.01 -2.96
N ASN A 16 -3.60 3.97 -2.60
CA ASN A 16 -3.17 3.65 -1.24
C ASN A 16 -3.58 4.70 -0.21
N GLU A 17 -3.50 5.99 -0.56
CA GLU A 17 -3.96 7.07 0.32
C GLU A 17 -5.47 7.00 0.58
N LEU A 18 -6.28 6.80 -0.47
CA LEU A 18 -7.73 6.62 -0.33
C LEU A 18 -8.08 5.39 0.50
N ARG A 19 -7.35 4.28 0.32
CA ARG A 19 -7.51 3.08 1.17
C ARG A 19 -7.25 3.42 2.64
N SER A 20 -6.15 4.11 2.94
CA SER A 20 -5.79 4.49 4.31
C SER A 20 -6.85 5.37 4.95
N LEU A 21 -7.32 6.40 4.24
CA LEU A 21 -8.41 7.29 4.68
C LEU A 21 -9.72 6.53 4.93
N GLY A 22 -10.11 5.62 4.02
CA GLY A 22 -11.30 4.80 4.18
C GLY A 22 -11.19 3.84 5.38
N THR A 23 -10.00 3.29 5.62
CA THR A 23 -9.75 2.38 6.75
C THR A 23 -9.86 3.11 8.08
N VAL A 24 -9.20 4.27 8.21
CA VAL A 24 -9.26 5.12 9.41
C VAL A 24 -10.69 5.64 9.63
N GLY A 25 -11.34 6.13 8.58
CA GLY A 25 -12.71 6.65 8.67
C GLY A 25 -13.72 5.56 9.05
N ARG A 26 -13.53 4.32 8.59
CA ARG A 26 -14.31 3.16 9.03
C ARG A 26 -14.09 2.85 10.50
N TYR A 27 -12.83 2.85 10.95
CA TYR A 27 -12.48 2.52 12.33
C TYR A 27 -13.12 3.48 13.34
N TYR A 28 -13.18 4.77 13.02
CA TYR A 28 -13.79 5.80 13.87
C TYR A 28 -15.26 6.10 13.55
N ALA A 29 -15.92 5.31 12.72
CA ALA A 29 -17.31 5.56 12.32
C ALA A 29 -18.27 5.40 13.50
N GLU A 30 -19.14 6.39 13.72
CA GLU A 30 -20.11 6.41 14.82
C GLU A 30 -21.49 5.90 14.41
N ASN A 31 -21.73 5.70 13.11
CA ASN A 31 -23.00 5.20 12.61
C ASN A 31 -22.87 4.35 11.33
N PRO A 32 -23.90 3.56 10.97
CA PRO A 32 -23.86 2.67 9.82
C PRO A 32 -23.64 3.38 8.47
N TYR A 33 -24.11 4.61 8.31
CA TYR A 33 -23.93 5.37 7.07
C TYR A 33 -22.48 5.84 6.89
N GLN A 34 -21.80 6.19 7.98
CA GLN A 34 -20.37 6.50 7.97
C GLN A 34 -19.54 5.25 7.63
N VAL A 35 -19.91 4.10 8.20
CA VAL A 35 -19.32 2.80 7.85
C VAL A 35 -19.45 2.55 6.34
N GLU A 36 -20.66 2.58 5.79
CA GLU A 36 -20.93 2.32 4.37
C GLU A 36 -20.17 3.29 3.46
N ARG A 37 -20.14 4.58 3.83
CA ARG A 37 -19.42 5.60 3.06
C ARG A 37 -17.92 5.30 2.98
N ASN A 38 -17.30 4.89 4.08
CA ASN A 38 -15.89 4.58 4.12
C ASN A 38 -15.55 3.27 3.38
N GLU A 39 -16.40 2.25 3.48
CA GLU A 39 -16.26 1.03 2.66
C GLU A 39 -16.36 1.35 1.17
N LYS A 40 -17.25 2.27 0.78
CA LYS A 40 -17.35 2.74 -0.61
C LYS A 40 -16.06 3.43 -1.08
N VAL A 41 -15.41 4.22 -0.23
CA VAL A 41 -14.09 4.80 -0.53
C VAL A 41 -13.05 3.71 -0.77
N MET A 42 -13.01 2.68 0.08
CA MET A 42 -12.07 1.56 -0.08
C MET A 42 -12.31 0.77 -1.38
N ARG A 43 -13.57 0.52 -1.78
CA ARG A 43 -13.90 -0.11 -3.07
C ARG A 43 -13.46 0.74 -4.27
N LEU A 44 -13.65 2.06 -4.20
CA LEU A 44 -13.19 2.97 -5.25
C LEU A 44 -11.66 2.98 -5.36
N ALA A 45 -10.96 2.90 -4.22
CA ALA A 45 -9.52 2.80 -4.18
C ALA A 45 -9.00 1.48 -4.79
N ALA A 46 -9.64 0.34 -4.49
CA ALA A 46 -9.33 -0.95 -5.11
C ALA A 46 -9.55 -0.91 -6.64
N ARG A 47 -10.65 -0.28 -7.08
CA ARG A 47 -10.92 -0.07 -8.51
C ARG A 47 -9.88 0.81 -9.19
N LEU A 48 -9.39 1.85 -8.52
CA LEU A 48 -8.35 2.73 -9.04
C LEU A 48 -7.01 1.97 -9.21
N LEU A 49 -6.65 1.15 -8.22
CA LEU A 49 -5.46 0.29 -8.30
C LEU A 49 -5.59 -0.75 -9.43
N GLY A 50 -6.77 -1.32 -9.63
CA GLY A 50 -7.05 -2.26 -10.71
C GLY A 50 -6.92 -1.68 -12.13
N LEU A 51 -6.80 -0.36 -12.29
CA LEU A 51 -6.50 0.24 -13.61
C LEU A 51 -5.04 0.05 -14.03
N VAL A 52 -4.15 -0.21 -13.09
CA VAL A 52 -2.69 -0.25 -13.32
C VAL A 52 -2.04 -1.56 -12.88
N GLU A 53 -2.83 -2.48 -12.34
CA GLU A 53 -2.37 -3.79 -11.91
C GLU A 53 -3.00 -4.95 -12.70
N THR A 54 -2.37 -6.11 -12.61
CA THR A 54 -2.81 -7.34 -13.32
C THR A 54 -3.76 -8.21 -12.49
N ARG A 55 -3.85 -7.99 -11.17
CA ARG A 55 -4.78 -8.72 -10.29
C ARG A 55 -6.23 -8.39 -10.62
N ASP A 56 -7.13 -9.34 -10.38
CA ASP A 56 -8.54 -9.11 -10.59
C ASP A 56 -9.13 -8.17 -9.51
N LEU A 57 -10.19 -7.44 -9.85
CA LEU A 57 -10.79 -6.47 -8.94
C LEU A 57 -11.31 -7.10 -7.65
N ALA A 58 -11.83 -8.33 -7.70
CA ALA A 58 -12.35 -9.01 -6.52
C ALA A 58 -11.24 -9.45 -5.56
N GLU A 59 -10.06 -9.78 -6.08
CA GLU A 59 -8.83 -10.00 -5.31
C GLU A 59 -8.35 -8.70 -4.67
N LEU A 60 -8.36 -7.59 -5.40
CA LEU A 60 -7.98 -6.28 -4.86
C LEU A 60 -8.93 -5.78 -3.77
N GLU A 61 -10.24 -5.96 -3.97
CA GLU A 61 -11.23 -5.63 -2.95
C GLU A 61 -11.01 -6.47 -1.69
N ARG A 62 -10.87 -7.80 -1.82
CA ARG A 62 -10.56 -8.67 -0.68
C ARG A 62 -9.30 -8.21 0.05
N PHE A 63 -8.21 -7.94 -0.66
CA PHE A 63 -6.97 -7.45 -0.07
C PHE A 63 -7.14 -6.15 0.72
N PHE A 64 -8.03 -5.26 0.28
CA PHE A 64 -8.30 -4.00 0.97
C PHE A 64 -9.16 -4.18 2.22
N PHE A 65 -10.07 -5.15 2.21
CA PHE A 65 -10.98 -5.44 3.33
C PHE A 65 -10.43 -6.46 4.33
N ASP A 66 -9.41 -7.25 3.96
CA ASP A 66 -8.77 -8.23 4.85
C ASP A 66 -7.78 -7.57 5.82
N ASP A 67 -7.24 -6.40 5.49
CA ASP A 67 -6.38 -5.60 6.37
C ASP A 67 -7.00 -4.23 6.64
N LEU A 68 -7.82 -4.21 7.70
CA LEU A 68 -8.54 -3.05 8.24
C LEU A 68 -7.75 -2.32 9.33
N VAL A 69 -6.51 -2.71 9.59
CA VAL A 69 -5.64 -1.99 10.51
C VAL A 69 -5.09 -0.78 9.76
N THR A 70 -4.87 0.34 10.46
CA THR A 70 -4.22 1.51 9.85
C THR A 70 -2.87 1.10 9.26
N VAL A 71 -2.79 1.05 7.93
CA VAL A 71 -1.56 0.70 7.23
C VAL A 71 -0.57 1.87 7.37
N THR A 72 0.47 1.67 8.17
CA THR A 72 1.65 2.54 8.21
C THR A 72 2.71 2.02 7.24
N PRO A 73 3.69 2.84 6.83
CA PRO A 73 4.87 2.30 6.14
C PRO A 73 5.43 1.10 6.91
N LEU A 74 5.75 0.02 6.21
CA LEU A 74 6.35 -1.15 6.83
C LEU A 74 7.69 -0.75 7.43
N ALA A 75 7.91 -1.12 8.70
CA ALA A 75 9.21 -0.96 9.32
C ALA A 75 10.19 -1.95 8.66
N VAL A 76 11.15 -1.42 7.91
CA VAL A 76 12.28 -2.17 7.35
C VAL A 76 13.54 -1.77 8.09
N VAL A 77 14.36 -2.75 8.45
CA VAL A 77 15.64 -2.53 9.12
C VAL A 77 16.74 -3.07 8.23
N ASP A 78 17.69 -2.20 7.90
CA ASP A 78 19.00 -2.58 7.35
C ASP A 78 20.09 -2.16 8.34
N THR A 79 21.15 -2.96 8.43
CA THR A 79 22.26 -2.72 9.35
C THR A 79 23.54 -2.43 8.56
N ALA A 80 24.13 -1.26 8.77
CA ALA A 80 25.45 -0.93 8.24
C ALA A 80 26.54 -1.43 9.20
N VAL A 81 27.28 -2.46 8.79
CA VAL A 81 28.42 -3.01 9.54
C VAL A 81 29.70 -2.72 8.78
N PHE A 82 30.65 -2.05 9.45
CA PHE A 82 31.96 -1.73 8.91
C PHE A 82 33.06 -2.46 9.65
N ASP A 83 34.08 -2.92 8.95
CA ASP A 83 35.31 -3.40 9.58
C ASP A 83 36.31 -2.28 9.87
N ALA A 84 37.48 -2.63 10.43
CA ALA A 84 38.52 -1.68 10.77
C ALA A 84 39.12 -0.95 9.55
N GLU A 85 38.98 -1.54 8.35
CA GLU A 85 39.43 -0.98 7.07
C GLU A 85 38.33 -0.15 6.36
N GLY A 86 37.13 -0.04 6.95
CA GLY A 86 36.02 0.75 6.41
C GLY A 86 35.21 0.05 5.32
N ARG A 87 35.31 -1.27 5.17
CA ARG A 87 34.53 -2.04 4.19
C ARG A 87 33.14 -2.38 4.76
N LEU A 88 32.10 -2.29 3.92
CA LEU A 88 30.71 -2.59 4.28
C LEU A 88 30.40 -4.08 4.12
N LEU A 89 29.80 -4.69 5.13
CA LEU A 89 29.25 -6.05 5.04
C LEU A 89 28.01 -6.05 4.13
N LEU A 90 28.03 -6.89 3.09
CA LEU A 90 26.89 -7.12 2.19
C LEU A 90 26.50 -8.61 2.24
N MET A 91 25.21 -8.90 2.01
CA MET A 91 24.75 -10.26 1.74
C MET A 91 24.32 -10.40 0.29
N GLN A 92 24.68 -11.52 -0.33
CA GLN A 92 24.09 -11.92 -1.60
C GLN A 92 22.79 -12.66 -1.31
N ARG A 93 21.70 -12.25 -1.96
CA ARG A 93 20.41 -12.90 -1.78
C ARG A 93 20.36 -14.18 -2.62
N THR A 94 19.57 -15.15 -2.17
CA THR A 94 19.41 -16.45 -2.83
C THR A 94 18.37 -16.45 -3.94
N ASP A 95 17.61 -15.37 -4.08
CA ASP A 95 16.58 -15.17 -5.10
C ASP A 95 17.06 -14.38 -6.33
N ASP A 96 18.37 -14.08 -6.39
CA ASP A 96 19.08 -13.56 -7.56
C ASP A 96 19.89 -14.66 -8.27
#